data_AF-A0A5Q6PKP7-F1
#
_entry.id   AF-A0A5Q6PKP7-F1
#
_cell.length_a   1.000
_cell.length_b   1.000
_cell.length_c   1.000
_cell.angle_alpha   90.00
_cell.angle_beta   90.00
_cell.angle_gamma   90.00
#
_symmetry.space_group_name_H-M   'P 1'
#
loop_
_entity.id
_entity.type
_entity.pdbx_description
1 polymer ?
#
loop_
_entity_poly.entity_id
_entity_poly.type
_entity_poly.pdbx_seq_one_letter_code
_entity_poly.pdbx_strand_id
1 'polypeptide(L)'
;MNLEQWKSSEYASKVNVNSQFGRVISVMVNNAGWHTLREIEDMIHAKFPDRDTQAAISARLRELDPLKHGLEKEKFMEVVNKKQVWRYRLVPAKKCESQES
;
A
#
# COMPACT_ATOMS: atom_id res chain seq x y z
N MET A 1 -6.66 6.25 -14.02
CA MET A 1 -7.45 5.94 -12.81
C MET A 1 -6.77 6.59 -11.63
N ASN A 2 -7.48 7.31 -10.76
CA ASN A 2 -6.93 7.83 -9.49
C ASN A 2 -7.36 6.93 -8.30
N LEU A 3 -6.85 7.18 -7.09
CA LEU A 3 -7.18 6.35 -5.92
C LEU A 3 -8.67 6.41 -5.54
N GLU A 4 -9.34 7.54 -5.77
CA GLU A 4 -10.78 7.68 -5.49
C GLU A 4 -11.63 6.86 -6.45
N GLN A 5 -11.29 6.88 -7.74
CA GLN A 5 -11.90 6.00 -8.75
C GLN A 5 -11.63 4.53 -8.44
N TRP A 6 -10.45 4.20 -7.90
CA TRP A 6 -10.15 2.84 -7.44
C TRP A 6 -11.06 2.41 -6.30
N LYS A 7 -11.28 3.26 -5.29
CA LYS A 7 -12.21 2.99 -4.17
C LYS A 7 -13.64 2.72 -4.65
N SER A 8 -14.07 3.37 -5.73
CA SER A 8 -15.40 3.17 -6.33
C SER A 8 -15.46 2.02 -7.34
N SER A 9 -14.36 1.31 -7.58
CA SER A 9 -14.28 0.24 -8.57
C SER A 9 -14.56 -1.15 -7.98
N GLU A 10 -14.80 -2.12 -8.86
CA GLU A 10 -14.96 -3.53 -8.49
C GLU A 10 -13.71 -4.11 -7.79
N TYR A 11 -12.52 -3.53 -7.99
CA TYR A 11 -11.31 -3.98 -7.32
C TYR A 11 -11.36 -3.70 -5.82
N ALA A 12 -11.87 -2.53 -5.42
CA ALA A 12 -12.03 -2.20 -4.00
C ALA A 12 -13.03 -3.13 -3.31
N SER A 13 -14.09 -3.53 -4.02
CA SER A 13 -15.06 -4.51 -3.50
C SER A 13 -14.46 -5.91 -3.33
N LYS A 14 -13.43 -6.27 -4.11
CA LYS A 14 -12.67 -7.54 -3.96
C LYS A 14 -11.69 -7.51 -2.79
N VAL A 15 -11.33 -6.32 -2.29
CA VAL A 15 -10.39 -6.17 -1.16
C VAL A 15 -11.17 -6.23 0.16
N ASN A 16 -11.01 -7.33 0.89
CA ASN A 16 -11.66 -7.50 2.19
C ASN A 16 -10.94 -6.68 3.27
N VAL A 17 -11.52 -5.54 3.67
CA VAL A 17 -10.98 -4.65 4.73
C VAL A 17 -10.86 -5.29 6.11
N ASN A 18 -11.53 -6.41 6.36
CA ASN A 18 -11.38 -7.16 7.61
C ASN A 18 -10.14 -8.08 7.60
N SER A 19 -9.53 -8.30 6.43
CA SER A 19 -8.27 -9.04 6.32
C SER A 19 -7.08 -8.12 6.54
N GLN A 20 -5.98 -8.66 7.07
CA GLN A 20 -4.70 -7.93 7.20
C GLN A 20 -4.30 -7.25 5.89
N PHE A 21 -4.45 -7.94 4.74
CA PHE A 21 -4.19 -7.36 3.43
C PHE A 21 -5.08 -6.13 3.17
N GLY A 22 -6.40 -6.28 3.29
CA GLY A 22 -7.32 -5.17 2.99
C GLY A 22 -7.22 -4.00 3.95
N ARG A 23 -6.82 -4.22 5.21
CA ARG A 23 -6.49 -3.14 6.15
C ARG A 23 -5.32 -2.29 5.64
N VAL A 24 -4.22 -2.94 5.24
CA VAL A 24 -3.04 -2.28 4.68
C VAL A 24 -3.43 -1.46 3.46
N ILE A 25 -4.13 -2.07 2.50
CA ILE A 25 -4.57 -1.37 1.28
C ILE A 25 -5.48 -0.19 1.62
N SER A 26 -6.49 -0.38 2.47
CA SER A 26 -7.43 0.67 2.85
C SER A 26 -6.73 1.86 3.50
N VAL A 27 -5.78 1.62 4.40
CA VAL A 27 -5.02 2.68 5.07
C VAL A 27 -4.13 3.43 4.08
N MET A 28 -3.40 2.71 3.23
CA MET A 28 -2.50 3.32 2.25
C MET A 28 -3.22 4.04 1.11
N VAL A 29 -4.39 3.55 0.68
CA VAL A 29 -5.22 4.23 -0.34
C VAL A 29 -5.91 5.46 0.26
N ASN A 30 -6.25 5.45 1.56
CA ASN A 30 -6.76 6.64 2.24
C ASN A 30 -5.66 7.67 2.49
N ASN A 31 -4.44 7.23 2.80
CA ASN A 31 -3.27 8.09 2.98
C ASN A 31 -2.42 8.05 1.72
N ALA A 32 -2.86 8.79 0.70
CA ALA A 32 -2.24 8.87 -0.61
C ALA A 32 -0.87 9.58 -0.57
N GLY A 33 0.13 8.95 0.04
CA GLY A 33 1.45 9.52 0.28
C GLY A 33 2.55 8.46 0.43
N TRP A 34 3.77 8.93 0.61
CA TRP A 34 4.94 8.09 0.89
C TRP A 34 5.05 7.86 2.38
N HIS A 35 4.87 6.61 2.80
CA HIS A 35 4.89 6.23 4.20
C HIS A 35 5.91 5.13 4.44
N THR A 36 6.60 5.20 5.57
CA THR A 36 7.46 4.12 6.04
C THR A 36 6.61 2.97 6.58
N LEU A 37 7.18 1.75 6.66
CA LEU A 37 6.47 0.60 7.24
C LEU A 37 5.98 0.89 8.66
N ARG A 38 6.74 1.68 9.42
CA ARG A 38 6.39 2.08 10.79
C ARG A 38 5.20 3.02 10.83
N GLU A 39 5.13 4.00 9.92
CA GLU A 39 3.96 4.88 9.82
C GLU A 39 2.73 4.09 9.36
N ILE A 40 2.88 3.15 8.42
CA ILE A 40 1.78 2.29 7.98
C ILE A 40 1.25 1.44 9.13
N GLU A 41 2.15 0.83 9.91
CA GLU A 41 1.80 0.08 11.13
C GLU A 41 1.03 0.94 12.14
N ASP A 42 1.50 2.17 12.40
CA ASP A 42 0.85 3.10 13.32
C ASP A 42 -0.54 3.51 12.81
N MET A 43 -0.67 3.81 11.51
CA MET A 43 -1.97 4.15 10.90
C MET A 43 -2.96 2.99 10.92
N ILE A 44 -2.49 1.74 10.73
CA ILE A 44 -3.33 0.55 10.86
C ILE A 44 -3.78 0.41 12.31
N HIS A 45 -2.87 0.54 13.27
CA HIS A 45 -3.19 0.45 14.70
C HIS A 45 -4.11 1.59 15.18
N ALA A 46 -4.01 2.77 14.59
CA ALA A 46 -4.91 3.89 14.87
C ALA A 46 -6.34 3.66 14.35
N LYS A 47 -6.48 2.89 13.25
CA LYS A 47 -7.77 2.66 12.58
C LYS A 47 -8.41 1.31 12.93
N PHE A 48 -7.61 0.32 13.28
CA PHE A 48 -8.02 -1.04 13.57
C PHE A 48 -7.40 -1.51 14.89
N PRO A 49 -8.11 -2.31 15.69
CA PRO A 49 -7.60 -2.82 16.96
C PRO A 49 -6.46 -3.85 16.78
N ASP A 50 -6.35 -4.45 15.59
CA ASP A 50 -5.31 -5.41 15.26
C ASP A 50 -3.99 -4.74 14.87
N ARG A 51 -2.88 -5.35 15.32
CA ARG A 51 -1.52 -4.93 14.97
C ARG A 51 -0.99 -5.75 13.81
N ASP A 52 -0.78 -5.08 12.69
CA ASP A 52 -0.08 -5.66 11.54
C ASP A 52 1.38 -5.25 11.59
N THR A 53 2.29 -6.21 11.76
CA THR A 53 3.73 -5.92 11.88
C THR A 53 4.33 -5.50 10.54
N GLN A 54 5.43 -4.74 10.59
CA GLN A 54 6.19 -4.33 9.38
C GLN A 54 6.51 -5.49 8.43
N ALA A 55 6.85 -6.66 8.98
CA ALA A 55 7.14 -7.86 8.18
C ALA A 55 5.88 -8.38 7.46
N ALA A 56 4.73 -8.37 8.15
CA ALA A 56 3.46 -8.77 7.56
C ALA A 56 2.99 -7.77 6.50
N ILE A 57 3.10 -6.45 6.76
CA ILE A 57 2.83 -5.39 5.79
C ILE A 57 3.69 -5.60 4.53
N SER A 58 5.00 -5.83 4.69
CA SER A 58 5.91 -6.08 3.56
C SER A 58 5.56 -7.34 2.78
N ALA A 59 5.13 -8.42 3.45
CA ALA A 59 4.64 -9.62 2.80
C ALA A 59 3.36 -9.33 1.99
N ARG A 60 2.40 -8.59 2.55
CA ARG A 60 1.15 -8.21 1.87
C ARG A 60 1.39 -7.29 0.67
N LEU A 61 2.30 -6.33 0.79
CA LEU A 61 2.72 -5.51 -0.35
C LEU A 61 3.33 -6.37 -1.45
N ARG A 62 4.01 -7.49 -1.14
CA ARG A 62 4.49 -8.44 -2.15
C ARG A 62 3.38 -9.24 -2.82
N GLU A 63 2.28 -9.46 -2.13
CA GLU A 63 1.09 -10.13 -2.67
C GLU A 63 0.25 -9.22 -3.59
N LEU A 64 0.43 -7.90 -3.49
CA LEU A 64 -0.27 -6.93 -4.31
C LEU A 64 0.07 -7.11 -5.79
N ASP A 65 -0.94 -7.45 -6.57
CA ASP A 65 -0.84 -7.68 -8.01
C ASP A 65 -1.71 -6.64 -8.75
N PRO A 66 -1.13 -5.87 -9.69
CA PRO A 66 -1.86 -4.84 -10.45
C PRO A 66 -2.96 -5.41 -11.34
N LEU A 67 -2.87 -6.66 -11.79
CA LEU A 67 -3.89 -7.31 -12.60
C LEU A 67 -5.08 -7.77 -11.75
N LYS A 68 -4.83 -8.23 -10.52
CA LYS A 68 -5.87 -8.72 -9.61
C LYS A 68 -6.55 -7.59 -8.84
N HIS A 69 -5.77 -6.58 -8.47
CA HIS A 69 -6.22 -5.52 -7.57
C HIS A 69 -6.25 -4.15 -8.21
N GLY A 70 -5.74 -3.95 -9.42
CA GLY A 70 -5.71 -2.62 -10.06
C GLY A 70 -4.84 -1.59 -9.32
N LEU A 71 -3.98 -2.05 -8.40
CA LEU A 71 -3.04 -1.23 -7.64
C LEU A 71 -1.64 -1.77 -7.85
N GLU A 72 -0.69 -0.84 -7.89
CA GLU A 72 0.72 -1.12 -7.89
C GLU A 72 1.36 -0.53 -6.64
N LYS A 73 2.38 -1.21 -6.12
CA LYS A 73 3.22 -0.65 -5.06
C LYS A 73 4.37 0.11 -5.68
N GLU A 74 4.63 1.28 -5.15
CA GLU A 74 5.88 1.97 -5.35
C GLU A 74 6.70 1.88 -4.06
N LYS A 75 7.99 1.65 -4.21
CA LYS A 75 8.95 1.71 -3.12
C LYS A 75 10.07 2.65 -3.52
N PHE A 76 10.49 3.49 -2.58
CA PHE A 76 11.61 4.40 -2.77
C PHE A 76 12.51 4.33 -1.54
N MET A 77 13.81 4.27 -1.77
CA MET A 77 14.81 4.31 -0.71
C MET A 77 15.36 5.73 -0.64
N GLU A 78 15.19 6.38 0.50
CA GLU A 78 15.78 7.68 0.79
C GLU A 78 16.86 7.53 1.86
N VAL A 79 17.93 8.30 1.75
CA VAL A 79 18.93 8.39 2.83
C VAL A 79 18.64 9.62 3.67
N VAL A 80 18.08 9.41 4.87
CA VAL A 80 17.78 10.46 5.84
C VAL A 80 18.72 10.33 7.01
N ASN A 81 19.46 11.39 7.36
CA ASN A 81 20.39 11.39 8.50
C ASN A 81 21.39 10.21 8.46
N LYS A 82 21.96 9.91 7.29
CA LYS A 82 22.89 8.77 7.05
C LYS A 82 22.26 7.39 7.26
N LYS A 83 20.93 7.29 7.42
CA LYS A 83 20.19 6.04 7.51
C LYS A 83 19.38 5.81 6.24
N GLN A 84 19.39 4.58 5.75
CA GLN A 84 18.53 4.18 4.64
C GLN A 84 17.12 3.96 5.16
N VAL A 85 16.17 4.70 4.61
CA VAL A 85 14.75 4.65 4.97
C VAL A 85 13.96 4.25 3.73
N TRP A 86 13.24 3.14 3.83
CA TRP A 86 12.34 2.69 2.77
C TRP A 86 10.96 3.31 2.97
N ARG A 87 10.50 4.04 1.95
CA ARG A 87 9.14 4.54 1.87
C ARG A 87 8.36 3.75 0.83
N TYR A 88 7.08 3.59 1.10
CA TYR A 88 6.14 2.83 0.29
C TYR A 88 4.91 3.68 0.02
N ARG A 89 4.36 3.50 -1.17
CA ARG A 89 3.12 4.13 -1.61
C ARG A 89 2.33 3.15 -2.46
N LEU A 90 1.01 3.28 -2.44
CA LEU A 90 0.14 2.61 -3.41
C LEU A 90 -0.32 3.61 -4.45
N VAL A 91 -0.24 3.19 -5.71
CA VAL A 91 -0.77 3.94 -6.84
C VAL A 91 -1.70 3.04 -7.65
N PRO A 92 -2.74 3.60 -8.27
CA PRO A 92 -3.54 2.84 -9.22
C PRO A 92 -2.66 2.37 -10.36
N ALA A 93 -2.73 1.07 -10.66
CA ALA A 93 -1.96 0.47 -11.74
C ALA A 93 -2.32 1.20 -13.04
N LYS A 94 -1.32 1.85 -13.66
CA LYS A 94 -1.46 2.29 -15.05
C LYS A 94 -1.43 1.02 -15.89
N LYS A 95 -2.29 0.93 -16.92
CA LYS A 95 -2.14 -0.12 -17.92
C LYS A 95 -0.69 -0.06 -18.40
N CYS A 96 0.05 -1.13 -18.11
CA CYS A 96 1.44 -1.41 -18.46
C CYS A 96 2.06 -0.39 -19.43
N GLU A 97 2.84 0.55 -18.91
CA GLU A 97 4.06 0.99 -19.60
C GLU A 97 5.20 0.69 -18.64
N SER A 98 5.94 -0.36 -18.99
CA SER A 98 7.14 -0.82 -18.33
C SER A 98 8.01 0.35 -17.88
N GLN A 99 8.37 0.40 -16.59
CA GLN A 99 9.55 1.14 -16.18
C GLN A 99 10.62 0.12 -15.82
N GLU A 100 11.40 -0.23 -16.83
CA GLU A 100 12.78 -0.68 -16.67
C GLU A 100 13.56 0.39 -15.87
N SER A 101 14.26 -0.04 -14.83
CA SER A 101 15.42 0.66 -14.25
C SER A 101 16.29 -0.35 -13.52
#